data_AF-A0A934EEZ6-F1
#
_entry.id   AF-A0A934EEZ6-F1
#
_cell.length_a   1.000
_cell.length_b   1.000
_cell.length_c   1.000
_cell.angle_alpha   90.00
_cell.angle_beta   90.00
_cell.angle_gamma   90.00
#
_symmetry.space_group_name_H-M   'P 1'
#
loop_
_entity.id
_entity.type
_entity.pdbx_description
1 polymer ?
#
loop_
_entity_poly.entity_id
_entity_poly.type
_entity_poly.pdbx_seq_one_letter_code
_entity_poly.pdbx_strand_id
1 'polypeptide(L)' 'MADVHDRKTRSYNMSRIRSRDTKPELLVRKFLFAKDSRYKLHDKSLLDWAEREIS' A
#
# COMPACT_ATOMS: atom_id res chain seq x y z
N MET A 1 -19.88 -2.32 -16.87
CA MET A 1 -19.82 -1.31 -15.78
C MET A 1 -19.01 -0.13 -16.31
N ALA A 2 -19.59 1.07 -16.37
CA ALA A 2 -18.96 2.25 -16.98
C ALA A 2 -18.27 3.11 -15.91
N ASP A 3 -17.17 3.77 -16.30
CA ASP A 3 -16.47 4.75 -15.44
C ASP A 3 -17.44 5.88 -15.11
N VAL A 4 -17.60 6.16 -13.82
CA VAL A 4 -18.53 7.19 -13.31
C VAL A 4 -17.90 8.59 -13.45
N HIS A 5 -16.59 8.67 -13.74
CA HIS A 5 -15.83 9.90 -13.76
C HIS A 5 -15.36 10.29 -15.16
N ASP A 6 -15.39 11.59 -15.44
CA ASP A 6 -14.72 12.14 -16.61
C ASP A 6 -13.20 11.91 -16.54
N ARG A 7 -12.54 11.87 -17.71
CA ARG A 7 -11.10 11.61 -17.87
C ARG A 7 -10.26 12.53 -17.00
N LYS A 8 -10.61 13.82 -16.91
CA LYS A 8 -9.85 14.80 -16.11
C LYS A 8 -9.98 14.51 -14.62
N THR A 9 -11.19 14.20 -14.16
CA THR A 9 -11.48 13.83 -12.76
C THR A 9 -10.76 12.55 -12.37
N ARG A 10 -10.76 11.55 -13.25
CA ARG A 10 -10.01 10.30 -13.04
C ARG A 10 -8.51 10.55 -12.96
N SER A 11 -7.95 11.33 -13.88
CA SER A 11 -6.52 11.67 -13.87
C SER A 11 -6.13 12.40 -12.59
N TYR A 12 -6.97 13.30 -12.10
CA TYR A 12 -6.78 13.98 -10.83
C TYR A 12 -6.85 12.98 -9.66
N ASN A 13 -7.87 12.12 -9.61
CA ASN A 13 -8.00 11.14 -8.53
C ASN A 13 -6.81 10.17 -8.50
N MET A 14 -6.39 9.66 -9.66
CA MET A 14 -5.24 8.76 -9.77
C MET A 14 -3.93 9.43 -9.34
N SER A 15 -3.72 10.73 -9.63
CA SER A 15 -2.51 11.46 -9.19
C SER A 15 -2.44 11.68 -7.68
N ARG A 16 -3.57 11.54 -6.97
CA ARG A 16 -3.64 11.65 -5.51
C ARG A 16 -3.34 10.33 -4.80
N ILE A 17 -3.37 9.20 -5.52
CA ILE A 17 -3.06 7.88 -4.96
C ILE A 17 -1.53 7.77 -4.82
N ARG A 18 -1.07 7.54 -3.58
CA ARG A 18 0.36 7.37 -3.25
C ARG A 18 0.71 5.89 -3.16
N SER A 19 1.97 5.56 -3.40
CA SER A 19 2.49 4.18 -3.29
C SER A 19 2.82 3.75 -1.86
N ARG A 20 2.87 4.69 -0.91
CA ARG A 20 3.20 4.47 0.50
C ARG A 20 2.41 5.40 1.39
N ASP A 21 2.30 5.04 2.66
CA ASP A 21 1.61 5.82 3.70
C ASP A 21 0.14 6.09 3.33
N THR A 22 -0.47 5.11 2.66
CA THR A 22 -1.89 5.15 2.31
C THR A 22 -2.75 5.03 3.58
N LYS A 23 -4.00 5.49 3.51
CA LYS A 23 -4.96 5.36 4.62
C LYS A 23 -5.05 3.93 5.19
N PRO A 24 -5.18 2.86 4.38
CA PRO A 24 -5.20 1.50 4.92
C PRO A 24 -3.88 1.10 5.60
N GLU A 25 -2.72 1.48 5.05
CA GLU A 25 -1.43 1.22 5.72
C GLU A 25 -1.37 1.88 7.09
N LEU A 26 -1.77 3.14 7.20
CA LEU A 26 -1.76 3.88 8.48
C LEU A 26 -2.71 3.25 9.50
N LEU A 27 -3.86 2.73 9.06
CA LEU A 27 -4.79 2.02 9.93
C LEU A 27 -4.16 0.74 10.50
N VAL A 28 -3.54 -0.07 9.65
CA VAL A 28 -2.86 -1.31 10.07
C VAL A 28 -1.69 -1.01 11.00
N ARG A 29 -0.89 0.02 10.70
CA ARG A 29 0.22 0.47 11.56
C ARG A 29 -0.25 0.83 12.96
N LYS A 30 -1.35 1.60 13.07
CA LYS A 30 -1.95 1.96 14.36
C LYS A 30 -2.47 0.74 15.11
N PHE A 31 -3.12 -0.18 14.39
CA PHE A 31 -3.62 -1.42 14.96
C PHE A 31 -2.50 -2.31 15.52
N LEU A 32 -1.41 -2.49 14.77
CA LEU A 32 -0.25 -3.28 15.21
C LEU A 32 0.45 -2.62 16.40
N PHE A 33 0.58 -1.29 16.38
CA PHE A 33 1.14 -0.55 17.51
C PHE A 33 0.30 -0.70 18.78
N ALA A 34 -1.03 -0.67 18.67
CA ALA A 34 -1.93 -0.91 19.79
C ALA A 34 -1.84 -2.34 20.37
N LYS A 35 -1.31 -3.29 19.59
CA LYS A 35 -1.09 -4.69 19.98
C LYS A 35 0.35 -4.98 20.40
N ASP A 36 1.18 -3.96 20.64
CA ASP A 36 2.60 -4.09 20.96
C ASP A 36 3.39 -4.94 19.94
N SER A 37 2.89 -5.00 18.71
CA SER A 37 3.49 -5.81 17.65
C SER A 37 4.53 -4.98 16.90
N ARG A 38 5.78 -5.44 16.92
CA ARG A 38 6.90 -4.84 16.18
C ARG A 38 6.76 -5.19 14.71
N TYR A 39 6.84 -4.19 13.83
CA TYR A 39 6.82 -4.38 12.38
C TYR A 39 7.89 -3.53 11.71
N LYS A 40 8.32 -3.95 10.52
CA LYS A 40 9.19 -3.17 9.64
C LYS A 40 8.36 -2.61 8.48
N LEU A 41 8.71 -1.41 8.03
CA LEU A 41 8.06 -0.76 6.90
C LEU A 41 8.86 -0.92 5.63
N HIS A 42 8.19 -1.32 4.55
CA HIS A 42 8.76 -1.42 3.19
C HIS A 42 10.07 -2.22 3.12
N ASP A 43 10.13 -3.36 3.82
CA ASP A 43 11.30 -4.22 3.85
C ASP A 43 11.49 -4.91 2.48
N LYS A 44 12.56 -4.54 1.77
CA LYS A 44 12.88 -5.10 0.45
C LYS A 44 13.32 -6.56 0.52
N SER A 45 13.82 -7.00 1.67
CA SER A 45 14.26 -8.39 1.85
C SER A 45 13.13 -9.42 1.75
N LEU A 46 11.88 -8.98 1.99
CA LEU A 46 10.68 -9.81 1.77
C LEU A 46 10.41 -10.05 0.29
N LEU A 47 10.83 -9.13 -0.59
CA LEU A 47 10.68 -9.26 -2.03
C LEU A 47 11.74 -10.23 -2.58
N ASP A 48 13.00 -10.08 -2.14
CA ASP A 48 14.11 -10.96 -2.50
C ASP A 48 13.88 -12.43 -2.07
N TRP A 49 13.19 -12.65 -0.95
CA TRP A 49 12.90 -14.01 -0.47
C TRP A 49 11.91 -14.76 -1.38
N ALA A 50 10.88 -14.08 -1.87
CA ALA A 50 9.91 -14.67 -2.79
C ALA A 50 10.53 -15.07 -4.14
N GLU A 51 11.51 -14.31 -4.62
CA GLU A 51 12.21 -14.63 -5.88
C GLU A 51 13.12 -15.86 -5.76
N ARG A 52 13.64 -16.14 -4.56
CA ARG A 52 14.53 -17.28 -4.31
C ARG A 52 13.80 -18.62 -4.13
N GLU A 53 12.52 -18.60 -3.79
CA GLU A 53 11.71 -19.80 -3.58
C GLU A 53 11.03 -20.30 -4.88
N ILE A 54 11.05 -19.47 -5.94
CA ILE A 54 10.41 -19.76 -7.24
C ILE A 54 11.43 -20.24 -8.29
N SER A 55 12.75 -20.26 -7.97
CA SER A 55 13.82 -20.86 -8.78
C SER A 55 14.21 -22.24 -8.27
#